data_AF-A0AAJ0IU55-F1
#
_entry.id   AF-A0AAJ0IU55-F1
#
_cell.length_a   1.000
_cell.length_b   1.000
_cell.length_c   1.000
_cell.angle_alpha   90.00
_cell.angle_beta   90.00
_cell.angle_gamma   90.00
#
_symmetry.space_group_name_H-M   'P 1'
#
loop_
_entity.id
_entity.type
_entity.pdbx_description
1 polymer ?
#
loop_
_entity_poly.entity_id
_entity_poly.type
_entity_poly.pdbx_seq_one_letter_code
_entity_poly.pdbx_strand_id
1 'polypeptide(L)' 'ALDHAQAPARMALTLRPLPELLDALDLHLRLHWAVRQAGHTHQAPPADLVAGVVYERHYALNWLLHFEDADWDEVDTPT' A
#
# COMPACT_ATOMS: atom_id res chain seq x y z
N ALA A 1 2.15 20.69 36.83
CA ALA A 1 3.25 19.75 36.58
C ALA A 1 2.62 18.42 36.19
N LEU A 2 2.59 18.09 34.90
CA LEU A 2 2.15 16.77 34.45
C LEU A 2 3.36 15.84 34.57
N ASP A 3 3.28 14.93 35.53
CA ASP A 3 4.25 13.85 35.74
C ASP A 3 4.43 13.07 34.44
N HIS A 4 5.69 12.90 34.04
CA HIS A 4 6.07 12.06 32.92
C HIS A 4 5.73 10.60 33.25
N ALA A 5 4.54 10.15 32.86
CA ALA A 5 4.23 8.73 32.81
C ALA A 5 5.33 8.04 32.00
N GLN A 6 6.08 7.13 32.64
CA GLN A 6 7.15 6.41 31.98
C GLN A 6 6.60 5.72 30.72
N ALA A 7 7.12 6.10 29.56
CA ALA A 7 6.79 5.46 28.31
C ALA A 7 7.10 3.96 28.45
N PRO A 8 6.17 3.05 28.10
CA PRO A 8 6.41 1.62 28.21
C PRO A 8 7.67 1.25 27.42
N ALA A 9 8.40 0.24 27.91
CA ALA A 9 9.57 -0.29 27.23
C ALA A 9 9.21 -0.56 25.75
N ARG A 10 9.85 0.16 24.83
CA ARG A 10 9.66 -0.03 23.39
C ARG A 10 10.03 -1.47 23.06
N MET A 11 9.03 -2.26 22.68
CA MET A 11 9.30 -3.56 22.07
C MET A 11 10.21 -3.34 20.85
N ALA A 12 11.18 -4.24 20.66
CA ALA A 12 11.99 -4.23 19.46
C ALA A 12 11.08 -4.49 18.24
N LEU A 13 11.03 -3.53 17.33
CA LEU A 13 10.30 -3.64 16.07
C LEU A 13 11.25 -4.23 15.02
N THR A 14 10.84 -5.33 14.39
CA THR A 14 11.54 -5.90 13.24
C THR A 14 10.88 -5.38 11.96
N LEU A 15 11.65 -4.71 11.11
CA LEU A 15 11.17 -4.28 9.80
C LEU A 15 10.95 -5.51 8.91
N ARG A 16 9.92 -5.45 8.05
CA ARG A 16 9.75 -6.47 7.01
C ARG A 16 10.93 -6.41 6.02
N PRO A 17 11.43 -7.55 5.55
CA PRO A 17 12.46 -7.58 4.51
C PRO A 17 12.00 -6.83 3.25
N LEU A 18 12.93 -6.09 2.63
CA LEU A 18 12.65 -5.37 1.39
C LEU A 18 12.06 -6.27 0.28
N PRO A 19 12.56 -7.50 0.02
CA PRO A 19 12.00 -8.37 -1.01
C PRO A 19 10.51 -8.66 -0.82
N GLU A 20 10.05 -8.87 0.43
CA GLU A 20 8.64 -9.11 0.71
C GLU A 20 7.76 -7.88 0.41
N LEU A 21 8.30 -6.68 0.60
CA LEU A 21 7.61 -5.43 0.26
C LEU A 21 7.51 -5.25 -1.26
N LEU A 22 8.57 -5.58 -1.99
CA LEU A 22 8.60 -5.51 -3.45
C LEU A 22 7.68 -6.56 -4.09
N ASP A 23 7.64 -7.78 -3.56
CA ASP A 23 6.70 -8.83 -3.99
C ASP A 23 5.25 -8.40 -3.74
N ALA A 24 4.99 -7.77 -2.59
CA ALA A 24 3.67 -7.22 -2.28
C ALA A 24 3.29 -6.07 -3.24
N LEU A 25 4.23 -5.19 -3.58
CA LEU A 25 4.00 -4.10 -4.54
C LEU A 25 3.67 -4.66 -5.94
N ASP A 26 4.47 -5.58 -6.45
CA ASP A 26 4.26 -6.21 -7.76
C ASP A 26 2.88 -6.91 -7.83
N LEU A 27 2.48 -7.63 -6.79
CA LEU A 27 1.15 -8.23 -6.71
C LEU A 27 0.05 -7.16 -6.81
N HIS A 28 0.11 -6.10 -6.00
CA HIS A 28 -0.95 -5.10 -5.94
C HIS A 28 -1.00 -4.23 -7.19
N LEU A 29 0.14 -3.98 -7.85
CA LEU A 29 0.19 -3.33 -9.15
C LEU A 29 -0.62 -4.14 -10.19
N ARG A 30 -0.39 -5.46 -10.26
CA ARG A 30 -1.08 -6.36 -11.21
C ARG A 30 -2.58 -6.46 -10.91
N LEU A 31 -2.94 -6.56 -9.63
CA LEU A 31 -4.34 -6.57 -9.22
C LEU A 31 -5.03 -5.24 -9.55
N HIS A 32 -4.36 -4.10 -9.31
CA HIS A 32 -4.92 -2.79 -9.59
C HIS A 32 -5.18 -2.63 -11.09
N TRP A 33 -4.24 -3.04 -11.94
CA TRP A 33 -4.46 -3.09 -13.38
C TRP A 33 -5.66 -3.98 -13.76
N ALA A 34 -5.75 -5.19 -13.21
CA ALA A 34 -6.86 -6.11 -13.51
C ALA A 34 -8.23 -5.54 -13.13
N VAL A 35 -8.32 -4.87 -11.98
CA VAL A 35 -9.57 -4.24 -11.54
C VAL A 35 -9.90 -3.01 -12.39
N ARG A 36 -8.92 -2.18 -12.75
CA ARG A 36 -9.16 -1.06 -13.67
C ARG A 36 -9.65 -1.55 -15.02
N GLN A 37 -9.03 -2.59 -15.58
CA GLN A 37 -9.47 -3.17 -16.86
C GLN A 37 -10.91 -3.64 -16.80
N ALA A 38 -11.31 -4.37 -15.76
CA ALA A 38 -12.70 -4.78 -15.57
C ALA A 38 -13.66 -3.57 -15.51
N GLY A 39 -13.26 -2.49 -14.84
CA GLY A 39 -14.01 -1.24 -14.83
C GLY A 39 -14.17 -0.61 -16.23
N HIS A 40 -13.11 -0.61 -17.04
CA HIS A 40 -13.13 -0.09 -18.41
C HIS A 40 -14.01 -0.93 -19.35
N THR A 41 -14.07 -2.24 -19.14
CA THR A 41 -14.88 -3.16 -19.94
C THR A 41 -16.30 -3.36 -19.39
N HIS A 42 -16.68 -2.63 -18.33
CA HIS A 42 -17.96 -2.79 -17.61
C HIS A 42 -18.21 -4.24 -17.13
N GLN A 43 -17.13 -4.94 -16.78
CA GLN A 43 -17.16 -6.28 -16.20
C GLN A 43 -16.99 -6.23 -14.69
N ALA A 44 -17.42 -7.28 -14.00
CA ALA A 44 -17.12 -7.43 -12.59
C ALA A 44 -15.60 -7.62 -12.39
N PRO A 45 -14.99 -7.03 -11.34
CA PRO A 45 -13.62 -7.34 -10.95
C PRO A 45 -13.42 -8.85 -10.78
N PRO A 46 -12.27 -9.41 -11.20
CA PRO A 46 -12.04 -10.83 -11.07
C PRO A 46 -11.95 -11.24 -9.59
N ALA A 47 -12.32 -12.50 -9.30
CA ALA A 47 -12.15 -13.12 -7.98
C ALA A 47 -12.70 -12.31 -6.79
N ASP A 48 -13.84 -11.63 -6.97
CA ASP A 48 -14.50 -10.79 -5.97
C ASP A 48 -13.59 -9.70 -5.37
N LEU A 49 -12.59 -9.25 -6.14
CA LEU A 49 -11.68 -8.20 -5.70
C LEU A 49 -12.42 -6.88 -5.48
N VAL A 50 -12.16 -6.25 -4.33
CA VAL A 50 -12.71 -4.94 -3.99
C VAL A 50 -11.77 -3.86 -4.50
N ALA A 51 -12.20 -3.13 -5.54
CA ALA A 51 -11.39 -2.11 -6.21
C ALA A 51 -10.73 -1.10 -5.27
N GLY A 52 -11.52 -0.54 -4.33
CA GLY A 52 -10.99 0.41 -3.35
C GLY A 52 -9.88 -0.18 -2.48
N VAL A 53 -10.03 -1.42 -2.01
CA VAL A 53 -8.99 -2.08 -1.19
C VAL A 53 -7.71 -2.31 -1.98
N VAL A 54 -7.82 -2.66 -3.26
CA VAL A 54 -6.66 -2.85 -4.14
C VAL A 54 -5.94 -1.52 -4.38
N TYR A 55 -6.68 -0.45 -4.63
CA TYR A 55 -6.14 0.91 -4.76
C TYR A 55 -5.37 1.33 -3.51
N GLU A 56 -5.99 1.27 -2.33
CA GLU A 56 -5.38 1.70 -1.06
C GLU A 56 -4.10 0.93 -0.74
N ARG A 57 -4.05 -0.38 -1.06
CA ARG A 57 -2.86 -1.20 -0.85
C ARG A 57 -1.73 -0.85 -1.81
N HIS A 58 -2.02 -0.60 -3.09
CA HIS A 58 -1.01 -0.13 -4.03
C HIS A 58 -0.48 1.25 -3.59
N TYR A 59 -1.37 2.19 -3.26
CA TYR A 59 -1.01 3.52 -2.76
C TYR A 59 -0.08 3.45 -1.54
N ALA A 60 -0.47 2.68 -0.51
CA ALA A 60 0.32 2.54 0.70
C ALA A 60 1.71 1.91 0.46
N LEU A 61 1.82 0.99 -0.51
CA LEU A 61 3.10 0.39 -0.89
C LEU A 61 3.99 1.37 -1.66
N ASN A 62 3.43 2.18 -2.56
CA ASN A 62 4.14 3.27 -3.20
C ASN A 62 4.66 4.29 -2.17
N TRP A 63 3.82 4.62 -1.19
CA TRP A 63 4.18 5.53 -0.10
C TRP A 63 5.33 4.96 0.75
N LEU A 64 5.24 3.68 1.15
CA LEU A 64 6.26 3.03 1.96
C LEU A 64 7.61 2.92 1.24
N LEU A 65 7.58 2.77 -0.09
CA LEU A 65 8.77 2.56 -0.92
C LEU A 65 9.28 3.84 -1.59
N HIS A 66 8.70 5.00 -1.24
CA HIS A 66 9.09 6.31 -1.78
C HIS A 66 9.06 6.32 -3.32
N PHE A 67 7.94 5.87 -3.89
CA PHE A 67 7.72 5.84 -5.33
C PHE A 67 7.92 7.23 -5.95
N GLU A 68 8.68 7.29 -7.04
CA GLU A 68 8.99 8.50 -7.81
C GLU A 68 9.55 9.69 -7.01
N ASP A 69 10.19 9.44 -5.86
CA ASP A 69 10.69 10.50 -4.98
C ASP A 69 9.58 11.51 -4.57
N ALA A 70 8.32 11.06 -4.56
CA ALA A 70 7.16 11.90 -4.28
C ALA A 70 7.14 12.39 -2.83
N ASP A 71 6.61 13.60 -2.63
CA ASP A 71 6.35 14.12 -1.29
C ASP A 71 5.37 13.20 -0.53
N TRP A 72 5.49 13.21 0.80
CA TRP A 72 4.81 12.25 1.69
C TRP A 72 3.28 12.17 1.54
N ASP A 73 2.65 13.21 1.01
CA ASP A 73 1.20 13.33 0.76
C ASP A 73 0.83 13.34 -0.74
N GLU A 74 1.83 13.34 -1.63
CA GLU A 74 1.63 13.51 -3.08
C GLU A 74 1.89 12.22 -3.88
N VAL A 75 1.98 11.09 -3.18
CA VAL A 75 2.13 9.76 -3.80
C VAL A 75 0.92 9.44 -4.66
N ASP A 76 1.11 8.78 -5.81
CA ASP A 76 0.03 8.34 -6.67
C ASP A 76 0.15 6.85 -7.05
N THR A 77 -0.73 6.39 -7.94
CA THR A 77 -0.76 5.00 -8.44
C THR A 77 -1.01 4.99 -9.96
N PRO A 78 0.00 5.31 -10.79
CA PRO A 78 -0.16 5.35 -12.24
C PRO A 78 -0.45 3.92 -12.73
N THR A 79 -1.72 3.64 -13.10
CA THR A 79 -2.25 2.31 -13.45
C THR A 79 -3.39 2.39 -14.45
#